data_AF-A0A5D2SRE9-F1
#
_entry.id   AF-A0A5D2SRE9-F1
#
_cell.length_a   1.000
_cell.length_b   1.000
_cell.length_c   1.000
_cell.angle_alpha   90.00
_cell.angle_beta   90.00
_cell.angle_gamma   90.00
#
_symmetry.space_group_name_H-M   'P 1'
#
loop_
_entity.id
_entity.type
_entity.pdbx_description
1 polymer ?
#
loop_
_entity_poly.entity_id
_entity_poly.type
_entity_poly.pdbx_seq_one_letter_code
_entity_poly.pdbx_strand_id
1 'polypeptide(L)'
;VGELLTRLGRRVPPVIKLVARGVASEVHRAGVLNTASGLAKLVYTKYEPTAKQLYAKYEPKAEQCAVLAWRKLNKLPLFPQVASVVVPTAAYCSDKYNETVVSSAEKGYKVASYLPSVPAEKIAKVFGEQTTEMEPLVSESLSALNLCLCGL
;
A
#
# COMPACT_ATOMS: atom_id res chain seq x y z
N VAL A 1 34.00 -17.42 -30.59
CA VAL A 1 33.62 -16.39 -29.56
C VAL A 1 34.03 -14.97 -29.98
N GLY A 2 35.26 -14.74 -30.45
CA GLY A 2 35.73 -13.39 -30.83
C GLY A 2 34.99 -12.69 -31.99
N GLU A 3 34.50 -13.44 -32.97
CA GLU A 3 33.84 -12.86 -34.16
C GLU A 3 32.41 -12.37 -33.88
N LEU A 4 31.70 -13.02 -32.95
CA LEU A 4 30.36 -12.61 -32.51
C LEU A 4 30.39 -11.34 -31.64
N LEU A 5 31.42 -11.18 -30.79
CA LEU A 5 31.64 -9.96 -30.01
C LEU A 5 31.97 -8.75 -30.91
N THR A 6 32.67 -9.00 -32.02
CA THR A 6 33.07 -7.96 -32.97
C THR A 6 31.88 -7.43 -33.78
N ARG A 7 30.91 -8.30 -34.12
CA ARG A 7 29.67 -7.90 -34.81
C ARG A 7 28.70 -7.13 -33.90
N LEU A 8 28.55 -7.55 -32.64
CA LEU A 8 27.75 -6.84 -31.63
C LEU A 8 28.32 -5.45 -31.32
N GLY A 9 29.64 -5.30 -31.34
CA GLY A 9 30.32 -4.03 -31.13
C GLY A 9 30.00 -2.94 -32.16
N ARG A 10 29.48 -3.26 -33.36
CA ARG A 10 29.24 -2.26 -34.41
C ARG A 10 27.87 -1.55 -34.30
N ARG A 11 26.89 -2.15 -33.59
CA ARG A 11 25.51 -1.64 -33.48
C ARG A 11 25.19 -0.89 -32.18
N VAL A 12 26.17 -0.81 -31.29
CA VAL A 12 26.00 -0.26 -29.95
C VAL A 12 26.66 1.13 -29.92
N PRO A 13 25.90 2.21 -29.63
CA PRO A 13 26.43 3.57 -29.51
C PRO A 13 27.69 3.62 -28.63
N PRO A 14 28.66 4.50 -28.93
CA PRO A 14 29.93 4.59 -28.19
C PRO A 14 29.73 4.67 -26.66
N VAL A 15 28.67 5.36 -26.24
CA VAL A 15 28.25 5.50 -24.84
C VAL A 15 27.96 4.14 -24.19
N ILE A 16 27.23 3.26 -24.86
CA ILE A 16 26.87 1.94 -24.31
C ILE A 16 28.09 1.02 -24.27
N LYS A 17 29.03 1.14 -25.21
CA LYS A 17 30.32 0.42 -25.15
C LYS A 17 31.21 0.89 -24.01
N LEU A 18 31.23 2.19 -23.73
CA LEU A 18 31.99 2.77 -22.61
C LEU A 18 31.39 2.33 -21.26
N VAL A 19 30.07 2.36 -21.14
CA VAL A 19 29.33 1.88 -19.95
C VAL A 19 29.56 0.38 -19.76
N ALA A 20 29.47 -0.44 -20.81
CA ALA A 20 29.72 -1.87 -20.71
C ALA A 20 31.16 -2.20 -20.29
N ARG A 21 32.16 -1.47 -20.82
CA ARG A 21 33.56 -1.63 -20.41
C ARG A 21 33.79 -1.21 -18.96
N GLY A 22 33.21 -0.08 -18.53
CA GLY A 22 33.29 0.38 -17.14
C GLY A 22 32.64 -0.60 -16.17
N VAL A 23 31.48 -1.15 -16.54
CA VAL A 23 30.79 -2.20 -15.76
C VAL A 23 31.65 -3.46 -15.69
N ALA A 24 32.22 -3.91 -16.82
CA ALA A 24 33.08 -5.09 -16.85
C ALA A 24 34.38 -4.91 -16.04
N SER A 25 35.02 -3.73 -16.11
CA SER A 25 36.23 -3.43 -15.33
C SER A 25 35.95 -3.33 -13.83
N GLU A 26 34.83 -2.73 -13.44
CA GLU A 26 34.43 -2.67 -12.03
C GLU A 26 33.96 -4.03 -11.50
N VAL A 27 33.31 -4.87 -12.33
CA VAL A 27 33.01 -6.28 -11.99
C VAL A 27 34.29 -7.06 -11.75
N HIS A 28 35.32 -6.88 -12.58
CA HIS A 28 36.62 -7.53 -12.38
C HIS A 28 37.34 -7.04 -11.12
N ARG A 29 37.20 -5.74 -10.80
CA ARG A 29 37.90 -5.09 -9.68
C ARG A 29 37.22 -5.29 -8.32
N ALA A 30 35.90 -5.18 -8.29
CA ALA A 30 35.09 -5.18 -7.06
C ALA A 30 34.21 -6.42 -6.94
N GLY A 31 34.08 -7.25 -7.98
CA GLY A 31 33.16 -8.39 -8.00
C GLY A 31 31.72 -7.99 -8.35
N VAL A 32 30.97 -8.92 -8.95
CA VAL A 32 29.60 -8.71 -9.44
C VAL A 32 28.65 -8.20 -8.35
N LEU A 33 28.76 -8.74 -7.12
CA LEU A 33 27.85 -8.42 -6.01
C LEU A 33 28.04 -6.97 -5.53
N ASN A 34 29.28 -6.49 -5.47
CA ASN A 34 29.57 -5.09 -5.07
C ASN A 34 29.11 -4.10 -6.15
N THR A 35 29.28 -4.44 -7.43
CA THR A 35 28.76 -3.64 -8.54
C THR A 35 27.23 -3.61 -8.58
N ALA A 36 26.57 -4.75 -8.40
CA ALA A 36 25.10 -4.84 -8.36
C ALA A 36 24.51 -4.08 -7.17
N SER A 37 25.11 -4.20 -5.98
CA SER A 37 24.75 -3.45 -4.78
C SER A 37 24.95 -1.94 -4.96
N GLY A 38 26.05 -1.53 -5.61
CA GLY A 38 26.31 -0.13 -5.95
C GLY A 38 25.26 0.45 -6.90
N LEU A 39 24.89 -0.28 -7.95
CA LEU A 39 23.83 0.13 -8.88
C LEU A 39 22.46 0.20 -8.20
N ALA A 40 22.11 -0.79 -7.36
CA ALA A 40 20.86 -0.77 -6.61
C ALA A 40 20.76 0.45 -5.68
N LYS A 41 21.85 0.76 -4.94
CA LYS A 41 21.93 1.96 -4.11
C LYS A 41 21.77 3.23 -4.93
N LEU A 42 22.46 3.34 -6.07
CA LEU A 42 22.38 4.51 -6.95
C LEU A 42 20.96 4.75 -7.48
N VAL A 43 20.29 3.68 -7.90
CA VAL A 43 18.89 3.76 -8.35
C VAL A 43 18.00 4.19 -7.19
N TYR A 44 18.15 3.55 -6.02
CA TYR A 44 17.37 3.90 -4.84
C TYR A 44 17.51 5.37 -4.46
N THR A 45 18.74 5.86 -4.28
CA THR A 45 18.99 7.26 -3.87
C THR A 45 18.51 8.28 -4.91
N LYS A 46 18.53 7.92 -6.20
CA LYS A 46 18.03 8.79 -7.27
C LYS A 46 16.51 8.91 -7.27
N TYR A 47 15.78 7.83 -6.98
CA TYR A 47 14.32 7.79 -7.13
C TYR A 47 13.55 7.92 -5.82
N GLU A 48 14.14 7.57 -4.68
CA GLU A 48 13.55 7.69 -3.35
C GLU A 48 12.94 9.08 -3.07
N PRO A 49 13.65 10.22 -3.26
CA PRO A 49 13.09 11.53 -2.95
C PRO A 49 11.87 11.87 -3.82
N THR A 50 11.93 11.54 -5.11
CA THR A 50 10.82 11.74 -6.06
C THR A 50 9.62 10.88 -5.68
N ALA A 51 9.85 9.62 -5.33
CA ALA A 51 8.79 8.72 -4.88
C ALA A 51 8.12 9.26 -3.62
N LYS A 52 8.91 9.63 -2.59
CA LYS A 52 8.40 10.24 -1.35
C LYS A 52 7.60 11.51 -1.61
N GLN A 53 8.08 12.38 -2.49
CA GLN A 53 7.38 13.61 -2.87
C GLN A 53 6.04 13.32 -3.54
N LEU A 54 5.99 12.34 -4.45
CA LEU A 54 4.75 11.93 -5.10
C LEU A 54 3.77 11.33 -4.09
N TYR A 55 4.22 10.43 -3.21
CA TYR A 55 3.37 9.89 -2.14
C TYR A 55 2.80 11.00 -1.27
N ALA A 56 3.63 11.90 -0.74
CA ALA A 56 3.16 13.01 0.10
C ALA A 56 2.14 13.92 -0.62
N LYS A 57 2.29 14.11 -1.94
CA LYS A 57 1.38 14.95 -2.73
C LYS A 57 0.02 14.30 -2.99
N TYR A 58 -0.02 12.98 -3.12
CA TYR A 58 -1.21 12.26 -3.59
C TYR A 58 -1.92 11.46 -2.52
N GLU A 59 -1.24 11.01 -1.47
CA GLU A 59 -1.84 10.32 -0.31
C GLU A 59 -3.06 11.06 0.27
N PRO A 60 -2.99 12.34 0.65
CA PRO A 60 -4.15 13.04 1.20
C PRO A 60 -5.31 13.17 0.20
N LYS A 61 -5.01 13.24 -1.11
CA LYS A 61 -6.05 13.29 -2.14
C LYS A 61 -6.73 11.94 -2.31
N ALA A 62 -5.95 10.86 -2.28
CA ALA A 62 -6.46 9.49 -2.34
C ALA A 62 -7.36 9.20 -1.13
N GLU A 63 -6.94 9.62 0.08
CA GLU A 63 -7.75 9.50 1.29
C GLU A 63 -9.07 10.26 1.18
N GLN A 64 -9.04 11.53 0.77
CA GLN A 64 -10.26 12.32 0.57
C GLN A 64 -11.19 11.68 -0.46
N CYS A 65 -10.66 11.20 -1.59
CA CYS A 65 -11.44 10.49 -2.59
C CYS A 65 -12.07 9.21 -2.02
N ALA A 66 -11.30 8.42 -1.26
CA ALA A 66 -11.80 7.20 -0.63
C ALA A 66 -12.91 7.50 0.39
N VAL A 67 -12.76 8.53 1.23
CA VAL A 67 -13.78 8.98 2.18
C VAL A 67 -15.05 9.43 1.47
N LEU A 68 -14.92 10.27 0.43
CA LEU A 68 -16.08 10.75 -0.34
C LEU A 68 -16.80 9.60 -1.06
N ALA A 69 -16.05 8.68 -1.66
CA ALA A 69 -16.62 7.50 -2.31
C ALA A 69 -17.35 6.61 -1.30
N TRP A 70 -16.72 6.32 -0.16
CA TRP A 70 -17.32 5.54 0.93
C TRP A 70 -18.63 6.17 1.42
N ARG A 71 -18.65 7.50 1.65
CA ARG A 71 -19.87 8.22 2.05
C ARG A 71 -20.97 8.12 1.01
N LYS A 72 -20.64 8.29 -0.28
CA LYS A 72 -21.63 8.16 -1.37
C LYS A 72 -22.19 6.75 -1.45
N LEU A 73 -21.34 5.74 -1.30
CA LEU A 73 -21.75 4.34 -1.31
C LEU A 73 -22.68 4.03 -0.13
N ASN A 74 -22.41 4.52 1.07
CA ASN A 74 -23.28 4.33 2.24
C ASN A 74 -24.68 4.96 2.10
N LYS A 75 -24.93 5.81 1.09
CA LYS A 75 -26.27 6.32 0.77
C LYS A 75 -27.08 5.38 -0.14
N LEU A 76 -26.45 4.33 -0.68
CA LEU A 76 -27.13 3.32 -1.48
C LEU A 76 -27.85 2.31 -0.57
N PRO A 77 -29.04 1.82 -0.93
CA PRO A 77 -29.91 1.07 -0.03
C PRO A 77 -29.32 -0.24 0.49
N LEU A 78 -28.43 -0.90 -0.26
CA LEU A 78 -27.84 -2.19 0.11
C LEU A 78 -26.41 -2.08 0.64
N PHE A 79 -25.71 -0.98 0.37
CA PHE A 79 -24.28 -0.89 0.67
C PHE A 79 -23.97 -0.92 2.17
N PRO A 80 -24.73 -0.26 3.07
CA PRO A 80 -24.49 -0.36 4.51
C PRO A 80 -24.54 -1.79 5.05
N GLN A 81 -25.44 -2.63 4.53
CA GLN A 81 -25.56 -4.03 4.93
C GLN A 81 -24.36 -4.86 4.45
N VAL A 82 -23.84 -4.56 3.26
CA VAL A 82 -22.61 -5.20 2.78
C VAL A 82 -21.41 -4.71 3.58
N ALA A 83 -21.33 -3.42 3.86
CA ALA A 83 -20.25 -2.81 4.63
C ALA A 83 -20.17 -3.37 6.06
N SER A 84 -21.30 -3.66 6.72
CA SER A 84 -21.31 -4.22 8.08
C SER A 84 -20.68 -5.61 8.17
N VAL A 85 -20.65 -6.38 7.08
CA VAL A 85 -20.00 -7.69 7.00
C VAL A 85 -18.56 -7.56 6.51
N VAL A 86 -18.32 -6.72 5.51
CA VAL A 86 -17.00 -6.60 4.86
C VAL A 86 -16.02 -5.84 5.74
N VAL A 87 -16.44 -4.77 6.43
CA VAL A 87 -15.53 -3.94 7.24
C VAL A 87 -14.86 -4.75 8.36
N PRO A 88 -15.60 -5.50 9.21
CA PRO A 88 -14.96 -6.34 10.24
C PRO A 88 -14.05 -7.41 9.65
N THR A 89 -14.46 -8.02 8.53
CA THR A 89 -13.65 -9.03 7.83
C THR A 89 -12.35 -8.44 7.30
N ALA A 90 -12.41 -7.25 6.70
CA ALA A 90 -11.23 -6.53 6.22
C ALA A 90 -10.29 -6.12 7.36
N ALA A 91 -10.85 -5.69 8.50
CA ALA A 91 -10.06 -5.38 9.70
C ALA A 91 -9.31 -6.63 10.21
N TYR A 92 -10.02 -7.74 10.42
CA TYR A 92 -9.41 -9.01 10.83
C TYR A 92 -8.31 -9.48 9.87
N CYS A 93 -8.58 -9.46 8.57
CA CYS A 93 -7.58 -9.85 7.57
C CYS A 93 -6.35 -8.93 7.58
N SER A 94 -6.54 -7.63 7.81
CA SER A 94 -5.45 -6.66 7.92
C SER A 94 -4.57 -6.94 9.14
N ASP A 95 -5.19 -7.26 10.27
CA ASP A 95 -4.46 -7.60 11.50
C ASP A 95 -3.65 -8.88 11.33
N LYS A 96 -4.27 -9.94 10.79
CA LYS A 96 -3.56 -11.21 10.50
C LYS A 96 -2.42 -11.02 9.52
N TYR A 97 -2.61 -10.19 8.49
CA TYR A 97 -1.54 -9.87 7.54
C TYR A 97 -0.39 -9.16 8.25
N ASN A 98 -0.68 -8.13 9.04
CA ASN A 98 0.32 -7.35 9.78
C ASN A 98 1.13 -8.23 10.74
N GLU A 99 0.47 -9.05 11.55
CA GLU A 99 1.13 -10.04 12.42
C GLU A 99 2.04 -10.99 11.63
N THR A 100 1.58 -11.46 10.48
CA THR A 100 2.34 -12.38 9.63
C THR A 100 3.58 -11.72 9.04
N VAL A 101 3.46 -10.48 8.57
CA VAL A 101 4.59 -9.72 8.03
C VAL A 101 5.66 -9.50 9.10
N VAL A 102 5.26 -9.04 10.28
CA VAL A 102 6.18 -8.80 11.40
C VAL A 102 6.85 -10.09 11.85
N SER A 103 6.07 -11.13 12.16
CA SER A 103 6.62 -12.40 12.63
C SER A 103 7.51 -13.10 11.59
N SER A 104 7.22 -12.94 10.29
CA SER A 104 8.07 -13.47 9.22
C SER A 104 9.39 -12.69 9.09
N ALA A 105 9.34 -11.36 9.22
CA ALA A 105 10.55 -10.55 9.22
C ALA A 105 11.46 -10.90 10.42
N GLU A 106 10.89 -11.10 11.61
CA GLU A 106 11.61 -11.52 12.83
C GLU A 106 12.26 -12.90 12.68
N LYS A 107 11.62 -13.82 11.97
CA LYS A 107 12.17 -15.15 11.65
C LYS A 107 13.27 -15.13 10.58
N GLY A 108 13.63 -13.96 10.05
CA GLY A 108 14.71 -13.80 9.08
C GLY A 108 14.28 -13.96 7.61
N TYR A 109 12.98 -14.01 7.31
CA TYR A 109 12.51 -13.97 5.93
C TYR A 109 12.70 -12.58 5.33
N LYS A 110 13.83 -12.37 4.64
CA LYS A 110 14.22 -11.07 4.08
C LYS A 110 13.13 -10.39 3.23
N VAL A 111 12.33 -11.16 2.49
CA VAL A 111 11.24 -10.58 1.67
C VAL A 111 10.17 -9.91 2.53
N ALA A 112 9.87 -10.46 3.70
CA ALA A 112 8.85 -9.91 4.61
C ALA A 112 9.23 -8.52 5.14
N SER A 113 10.53 -8.23 5.34
CA SER A 113 10.98 -6.90 5.77
C SER A 113 10.75 -5.78 4.75
N TYR A 114 10.39 -6.12 3.50
CA TYR A 114 10.04 -5.16 2.46
C TYR A 114 8.53 -5.03 2.24
N LEU A 115 7.71 -5.84 2.94
CA LEU A 115 6.26 -5.76 2.85
C LEU A 115 5.74 -4.67 3.80
N PRO A 116 4.88 -3.75 3.32
CA PRO A 116 4.35 -2.68 4.15
C PRO A 116 3.24 -3.20 5.07
N SER A 117 3.20 -2.75 6.32
CA SER A 117 2.04 -2.98 7.19
C SER A 117 0.83 -2.14 6.77
N VAL A 118 -0.36 -2.69 6.91
CA VAL A 118 -1.64 -2.00 6.71
C VAL A 118 -1.91 -1.09 7.92
N PRO A 119 -2.07 0.24 7.73
CA PRO A 119 -2.31 1.17 8.84
C PRO A 119 -3.79 1.18 9.24
N ALA A 120 -4.29 0.07 9.79
CA ALA A 120 -5.70 -0.14 10.12
C ALA A 120 -6.26 0.93 11.07
N GLU A 121 -5.48 1.39 12.05
CA GLU A 121 -5.86 2.45 12.98
C GLU A 121 -6.07 3.81 12.28
N LYS A 122 -5.17 4.16 11.37
CA LYS A 122 -5.28 5.40 10.56
C LYS A 122 -6.55 5.36 9.71
N ILE A 123 -6.79 4.22 9.06
CA ILE A 123 -7.99 3.97 8.26
C ILE A 123 -9.23 4.13 9.15
N ALA A 124 -9.30 3.40 10.27
CA ALA A 124 -10.41 3.46 11.21
C ALA A 124 -10.69 4.90 11.68
N LYS A 125 -9.65 5.70 11.97
CA LYS A 125 -9.81 7.11 12.34
C LYS A 125 -10.42 7.95 11.22
N VAL A 126 -9.85 7.87 10.01
CA VAL A 126 -10.32 8.63 8.83
C VAL A 126 -11.78 8.33 8.48
N PHE A 127 -12.23 7.09 8.71
CA PHE A 127 -13.62 6.69 8.47
C PHE A 127 -14.54 6.78 9.71
N GLY A 128 -13.97 6.80 10.91
CA GLY A 128 -14.68 6.69 12.20
C GLY A 128 -15.01 8.01 12.90
N GLU A 129 -14.43 9.15 12.50
CA GLU A 129 -14.83 10.51 12.95
C GLU A 129 -16.30 10.89 12.57
N GLN A 130 -17.12 9.92 12.20
CA GLN A 130 -18.49 10.05 11.70
C GLN A 130 -19.56 9.57 12.69
N THR A 131 -19.22 9.09 13.89
CA THR A 131 -20.18 8.52 14.85
C THR A 131 -20.56 9.44 16.01
N THR A 132 -20.08 10.69 16.07
CA THR A 132 -20.39 11.61 17.19
C THR A 132 -21.57 12.57 16.93
N GLU A 133 -22.24 12.47 15.78
CA GLU A 133 -23.44 13.28 15.48
C GLU A 133 -24.63 12.42 15.04
N MET A 134 -24.80 11.24 15.66
CA MET A 134 -26.07 10.52 15.62
C MET A 134 -26.75 10.69 16.98
N GLU A 135 -27.51 11.77 17.10
CA GLU A 135 -28.58 11.92 18.09
C GLU A 135 -29.46 10.64 18.06
N PRO A 136 -29.77 10.01 19.21
CA PRO A 136 -30.43 8.72 19.22
C PRO A 136 -31.95 8.89 19.09
N LEU A 137 -32.45 9.06 17.87
CA LEU A 137 -33.91 9.03 17.58
C LEU A 137 -34.50 7.60 17.54
N VAL A 138 -33.88 6.63 18.22
CA VAL A 138 -34.36 5.23 18.25
C VAL A 138 -35.09 4.91 19.56
N SER A 139 -35.13 5.82 20.55
CA SER A 139 -35.85 5.57 21.82
C SER A 139 -37.35 5.88 21.77
N GLU A 140 -37.84 6.76 20.88
CA GLU A 140 -39.27 7.13 20.85
C GLU A 140 -40.16 6.09 20.14
N SER A 141 -39.66 5.42 19.08
CA SER A 141 -40.48 4.53 18.26
C SER A 141 -40.80 3.18 18.91
N LEU A 142 -39.94 2.69 19.83
CA LEU A 142 -40.18 1.46 20.59
C LEU A 142 -41.18 1.65 21.74
N SER A 143 -41.32 2.88 22.25
CA SER A 143 -42.30 3.21 23.29
C SER A 143 -43.74 3.25 22.75
N ALA A 144 -43.93 3.78 21.54
CA ALA A 144 -45.23 3.91 20.89
C ALA A 144 -45.84 2.54 20.50
N LEU A 145 -45.00 1.56 20.12
CA LEU A 145 -45.44 0.21 19.81
C LEU A 145 -45.86 -0.58 21.07
N ASN A 146 -45.16 -0.39 22.20
CA ASN A 146 -45.50 -1.06 23.45
C ASN A 146 -46.80 -0.55 24.10
N LEU A 147 -47.14 0.74 23.91
CA LEU A 147 -48.44 1.28 24.33
C LEU A 147 -49.61 0.75 23.48
N CYS A 148 -49.38 0.47 22.20
CA CYS A 148 -50.42 -0.04 21.29
C CYS A 148 -50.78 -1.52 21.56
N LEU A 149 -49.83 -2.32 22.07
CA LEU A 149 -50.05 -3.74 22.39
C LEU A 149 -50.63 -4.00 23.79
N CYS A 150 -50.56 -3.05 24.71
CA CYS A 150 -51.15 -3.20 26.06
C CYS A 150 -52.64 -2.77 26.15
N GLY A 151 -53.25 -2.38 25.03
CA GLY A 151 -54.62 -1.86 24.97
C GLY A 151 -55.64 -2.74 24.25
N LEU A 152 -55.31 -4.00 23.96
CA LEU A 152 -56.21 -5.01 23.36
C LEU A 152 -56.42 -6.19 24.31
#